data_AF-A0A946LI93-F1
#
_entry.id   AF-A0A946LI93-F1
#
_cell.length_a   1.000
_cell.length_b   1.000
_cell.length_c   1.000
_cell.angle_alpha   90.00
_cell.angle_beta   90.00
_cell.angle_gamma   90.00
#
_symmetry.space_group_name_H-M   'P 1'
#
loop_
_entity.id
_entity.type
_entity.pdbx_description
1 polymer ?
#
loop_
_entity_poly.entity_id
_entity_poly.type
_entity_poly.pdbx_seq_one_letter_code
_entity_poly.pdbx_strand_id
1 'polypeptide(L)'
;MARLLAQIEERIKALNAERLDFFTRWLEDHTALADLADETHRQASLAAWFGELSAERAQQEYGLIIAEILWCADTPLPEFRRIASSEARRFLDE
;
A
#
# COMPACT_ATOMS: atom_id res chain seq x y z
N MET A 1 -1.78 -4.25 16.97
CA MET A 1 -0.83 -3.70 15.99
C MET A 1 -0.01 -4.76 15.28
N ALA A 2 0.86 -5.53 15.95
CA ALA A 2 1.78 -6.48 15.29
C ALA A 2 1.09 -7.48 14.32
N ARG A 3 -0.08 -8.00 14.68
CA ARG A 3 -0.86 -8.91 13.82
C ARG A 3 -1.42 -8.24 12.56
N LEU A 4 -1.71 -6.94 12.60
CA LEU A 4 -2.23 -6.21 11.44
C LEU A 4 -1.09 -6.00 10.42
N LEU A 5 0.06 -5.54 10.89
CA LEU A 5 1.26 -5.35 10.08
C LEU A 5 1.72 -6.65 9.43
N ALA A 6 1.77 -7.75 10.18
CA ALA A 6 2.14 -9.05 9.64
C ALA A 6 1.22 -9.50 8.48
N GLN A 7 -0.09 -9.24 8.60
CA GLN A 7 -1.05 -9.56 7.53
C GLN A 7 -0.91 -8.66 6.31
N ILE A 8 -0.60 -7.36 6.51
CA ILE A 8 -0.30 -6.45 5.41
C ILE A 8 0.92 -6.98 4.64
N GLU A 9 2.01 -7.27 5.33
CA GLU A 9 3.26 -7.73 4.71
C GLU A 9 3.13 -9.07 4.00
N GLU A 10 2.40 -10.03 4.59
CA GLU A 10 2.13 -11.32 3.94
C GLU A 10 1.42 -11.12 2.58
N ARG A 11 0.45 -10.20 2.52
CA ARG A 11 -0.30 -9.93 1.29
C ARG A 11 0.50 -9.13 0.28
N ILE A 12 1.31 -8.17 0.73
CA ILE A 12 2.25 -7.43 -0.12
C ILE A 12 3.21 -8.41 -0.81
N LYS A 13 3.74 -9.40 -0.09
CA LYS A 13 4.64 -10.44 -0.64
C LYS A 13 4.00 -11.32 -1.71
N ALA A 14 2.67 -11.40 -1.76
CA ALA A 14 1.95 -12.14 -2.79
C ALA A 14 1.80 -11.33 -4.10
N LEU A 15 2.05 -10.02 -4.08
CA LEU A 15 2.03 -9.19 -5.28
C LEU A 15 3.27 -9.44 -6.14
N ASN A 16 3.08 -9.41 -7.46
CA ASN A 16 4.22 -9.37 -8.38
C ASN A 16 4.85 -7.96 -8.36
N ALA A 17 6.05 -7.82 -8.93
CA ALA A 17 6.80 -6.56 -8.89
C ALA A 17 6.01 -5.34 -9.43
N GLU A 18 5.23 -5.52 -10.50
CA GLU A 18 4.43 -4.42 -11.10
C GLU A 18 3.29 -3.97 -10.18
N ARG A 19 2.57 -4.92 -9.58
CA ARG A 19 1.50 -4.63 -8.62
C ARG A 19 2.06 -4.05 -7.33
N LEU A 20 3.23 -4.54 -6.89
CA LEU A 20 3.93 -4.08 -5.70
C LEU A 20 4.40 -2.62 -5.84
N ASP A 21 5.02 -2.24 -6.95
CA ASP A 21 5.48 -0.87 -7.19
C ASP A 21 4.31 0.12 -7.16
N PHE A 22 3.23 -0.20 -7.85
CA PHE A 22 2.02 0.61 -7.83
C PHE A 22 1.43 0.74 -6.42
N PHE A 23 1.23 -0.40 -5.73
CA PHE A 23 0.69 -0.40 -4.37
C PHE A 23 1.57 0.38 -3.40
N THR A 24 2.89 0.28 -3.54
CA THR A 24 3.85 1.00 -2.68
C THR A 24 3.71 2.51 -2.86
N ARG A 25 3.59 2.99 -4.10
CA ARG A 25 3.36 4.43 -4.37
C ARG A 25 2.03 4.92 -3.82
N TRP A 26 0.97 4.13 -4.01
CA TRP A 26 -0.33 4.45 -3.42
C TRP A 26 -0.22 4.53 -1.89
N LEU A 27 0.50 3.60 -1.27
CA LEU A 27 0.66 3.57 0.18
C LEU A 27 1.47 4.79 0.67
N GLU A 28 2.52 5.17 -0.04
CA GLU A 28 3.30 6.38 0.24
C GLU A 28 2.43 7.64 0.17
N ASP A 29 1.64 7.78 -0.90
CA ASP A 29 0.72 8.92 -1.07
C ASP A 29 -0.37 8.95 0.02
N HIS A 30 -1.02 7.81 0.26
CA HIS A 30 -2.10 7.67 1.23
C HIS A 30 -1.66 7.93 2.67
N THR A 31 -0.44 7.52 3.03
CA THR A 31 0.11 7.68 4.39
C THR A 31 1.01 8.90 4.56
N ALA A 32 1.36 9.57 3.47
CA ALA A 32 2.42 10.60 3.40
C ALA A 32 3.79 10.12 3.91
N LEU A 33 4.04 8.80 3.91
CA LEU A 33 5.33 8.20 4.23
C LEU A 33 6.17 8.06 2.96
N ALA A 34 7.48 7.98 3.12
CA ALA A 34 8.41 7.85 1.99
C ALA A 34 9.28 6.59 2.10
N ASP A 35 9.80 6.17 0.95
CA ASP A 35 10.78 5.08 0.79
C ASP A 35 10.26 3.70 1.25
N LEU A 36 8.97 3.44 1.09
CA LEU A 36 8.31 2.20 1.54
C LEU A 36 8.64 0.98 0.68
N ALA A 37 9.53 1.08 -0.29
CA ALA A 37 9.99 -0.04 -1.11
C ALA A 37 10.77 -1.08 -0.28
N ASP A 38 11.57 -0.63 0.70
CA ASP A 38 12.30 -1.52 1.61
C ASP A 38 11.36 -2.13 2.65
N GLU A 39 11.38 -3.45 2.80
CA GLU A 39 10.48 -4.16 3.72
C GLU A 39 10.68 -3.76 5.19
N THR A 40 11.94 -3.64 5.63
CA THR A 40 12.24 -3.38 7.04
C THR A 40 11.83 -1.96 7.41
N HIS A 41 12.17 -1.00 6.55
CA HIS A 41 11.77 0.40 6.69
C HIS A 41 10.26 0.58 6.59
N ARG A 42 9.60 -0.09 5.65
CA ARG A 42 8.14 -0.05 5.52
C ARG A 42 7.44 -0.55 6.78
N GLN A 43 7.87 -1.69 7.32
CA GLN A 43 7.30 -2.23 8.55
C GLN A 43 7.46 -1.26 9.73
N ALA A 44 8.65 -0.68 9.90
CA ALA A 44 8.91 0.29 10.97
C ALA A 44 8.08 1.57 10.81
N SER A 45 8.02 2.12 9.60
CA SER A 45 7.29 3.35 9.29
C SER A 45 5.78 3.16 9.46
N LEU A 46 5.22 2.06 8.95
CA LEU A 46 3.82 1.73 9.16
C LEU A 46 3.51 1.48 10.64
N ALA A 47 4.41 0.81 11.38
CA ALA A 47 4.21 0.60 12.82
C ALA A 47 4.15 1.92 13.60
N ALA A 48 5.03 2.88 13.28
CA ALA A 48 5.02 4.21 13.85
C ALA A 48 3.73 4.96 13.49
N TRP A 49 3.38 4.99 12.20
CA TRP A 49 2.19 5.65 11.69
C TRP A 49 0.90 5.13 12.33
N PHE A 50 0.72 3.80 12.37
CA PHE A 50 -0.43 3.20 13.07
C PHE A 50 -0.44 3.52 14.57
N GLY A 51 0.73 3.71 15.19
CA GLY A 51 0.86 4.06 16.60
C GLY A 51 0.35 5.47 16.94
N GLU A 52 0.32 6.37 15.95
CA GLU A 52 -0.20 7.73 16.11
C GLU A 52 -1.73 7.81 15.95
N LEU A 53 -2.33 6.77 15.36
CA LEU A 53 -3.77 6.71 15.12
C LEU A 53 -4.55 6.25 16.35
N SER A 54 -5.79 6.75 16.47
CA SER A 54 -6.75 6.14 17.41
C SER A 54 -7.06 4.71 17.00
N ALA A 55 -7.48 3.86 17.96
CA ALA A 55 -7.78 2.46 17.67
C ALA A 55 -8.85 2.29 16.57
N GLU A 56 -9.87 3.14 16.54
CA GLU A 56 -10.89 3.15 15.50
C GLU A 56 -10.31 3.54 14.14
N ARG A 57 -9.51 4.60 14.09
CA ARG A 57 -8.89 5.06 12.85
C ARG A 57 -7.89 4.03 12.31
N ALA A 58 -7.06 3.45 13.17
CA ALA A 58 -6.15 2.38 12.82
C ALA A 58 -6.88 1.17 12.21
N GLN A 59 -8.06 0.83 12.72
CA GLN A 59 -8.86 -0.27 12.16
C GLN A 59 -9.45 0.07 10.78
N GLN A 60 -9.89 1.31 10.59
CA GLN A 60 -10.37 1.80 9.28
C GLN A 60 -9.23 1.79 8.25
N GLU A 61 -8.08 2.34 8.61
CA GLU A 61 -6.89 2.41 7.76
C GLU A 61 -6.37 1.02 7.38
N TYR A 62 -6.32 0.11 8.35
CA TYR A 62 -6.02 -1.29 8.07
C TYR A 62 -6.99 -1.89 7.04
N GLY A 63 -8.30 -1.62 7.16
CA GLY A 63 -9.30 -2.08 6.21
C GLY A 63 -9.07 -1.54 4.80
N LEU A 64 -8.75 -0.25 4.66
CA LEU A 64 -8.44 0.39 3.39
C LEU A 64 -7.20 -0.22 2.74
N ILE A 65 -6.11 -0.35 3.49
CA ILE A 65 -4.85 -0.93 3.00
C ILE A 65 -5.08 -2.37 2.51
N ILE A 66 -5.82 -3.20 3.26
CA ILE A 66 -6.11 -4.58 2.85
C ILE A 66 -6.97 -4.61 1.60
N ALA A 67 -7.97 -3.74 1.49
CA ALA A 67 -8.82 -3.64 0.31
C ALA A 67 -8.02 -3.25 -0.94
N GLU A 68 -7.09 -2.30 -0.80
CA GLU A 68 -6.22 -1.87 -1.89
C GLU A 68 -5.27 -2.99 -2.34
N ILE A 69 -4.66 -3.72 -1.40
CA ILE A 69 -3.81 -4.88 -1.74
C ILE A 69 -4.62 -5.94 -2.50
N LEU A 70 -5.85 -6.21 -2.06
CA LEU A 70 -6.74 -7.16 -2.73
C LEU A 70 -7.13 -6.70 -4.13
N TRP A 71 -7.50 -5.43 -4.28
CA TRP A 71 -7.78 -4.84 -5.60
C TRP A 71 -6.54 -4.94 -6.51
N CYS A 72 -5.37 -4.60 -5.98
CA CYS A 72 -4.09 -4.75 -6.66
C CYS A 72 -3.76 -6.19 -7.00
N ALA A 73 -4.28 -7.21 -6.30
CA ALA A 73 -4.04 -8.62 -6.62
C ALA A 73 -5.04 -9.16 -7.66
N ASP A 74 -6.32 -8.81 -7.50
CA ASP A 74 -7.43 -9.41 -8.23
C ASP A 74 -7.74 -8.71 -9.57
N THR A 75 -7.35 -7.44 -9.72
CA THR A 75 -7.59 -6.70 -10.97
C THR A 75 -6.87 -7.37 -12.15
N PRO A 76 -7.54 -7.64 -13.29
CA PRO A 76 -6.89 -8.20 -14.47
C PRO A 76 -5.69 -7.34 -14.93
N LEU A 77 -4.55 -7.96 -15.23
CA LEU A 77 -3.32 -7.24 -15.59
C LEU A 77 -3.48 -6.17 -16.70
N PRO A 78 -4.25 -6.40 -17.79
CA PRO A 78 -4.45 -5.36 -18.80
C PRO A 78 -5.17 -4.12 -18.26
N GLU A 79 -6.15 -4.31 -17.38
CA GLU A 79 -6.89 -3.23 -16.75
C GLU A 79 -6.03 -2.51 -15.71
N PHE A 80 -5.30 -3.27 -14.89
CA PHE A 80 -4.36 -2.74 -13.92
C PHE A 80 -3.33 -1.81 -14.58
N ARG A 81 -2.69 -2.27 -15.67
CA ARG A 81 -1.74 -1.48 -16.45
C ARG A 81 -2.33 -0.18 -16.97
N ARG A 82 -3.58 -0.22 -17.45
CA ARG A 82 -4.26 0.96 -17.98
C ARG A 82 -4.45 2.01 -16.89
N ILE A 83 -4.83 1.58 -15.70
CA ILE A 83 -5.07 2.46 -14.53
C ILE A 83 -3.74 2.99 -14.01
N ALA A 84 -2.78 2.10 -13.73
CA ALA A 84 -1.44 2.47 -13.27
C ALA A 84 -0.73 3.44 -14.26
N SER A 85 -0.89 3.23 -15.57
CA SER A 85 -0.34 4.14 -16.60
C SER A 85 -1.08 5.49 -16.66
N SER A 86 -2.33 5.56 -16.21
CA SER A 86 -3.07 6.81 -16.10
C SER A 86 -2.64 7.59 -14.87
N GLU A 87 -2.44 6.91 -13.75
CA GLU A 87 -1.96 7.52 -12.51
C GLU A 87 -0.50 7.96 -12.63
N ALA A 88 0.37 7.14 -13.22
CA ALA A 88 1.75 7.53 -13.50
C ALA A 88 1.85 8.80 -14.35
N ARG A 89 0.89 9.03 -15.27
CA ARG A 89 0.82 10.30 -16.02
C ARG A 89 0.41 11.47 -15.14
N ARG A 90 -0.59 11.27 -14.28
CA ARG A 90 -1.02 12.29 -13.32
C ARG A 90 0.14 12.75 -12.41
N PHE A 91 0.96 11.81 -11.93
CA PHE A 91 2.16 12.13 -11.13
C PHE A 91 3.27 12.88 -11.88
N LEU A 92 3.28 12.87 -13.22
CA LEU A 92 4.25 13.63 -14.02
C LEU A 92 3.77 15.05 -14.36
N ASP A 93 2.46 15.30 -14.21
CA ASP A 93 1.82 16.58 -14.50
C ASP A 93 1.65 17.47 -13.24
N GLU A 94 1.93 16.95 -12.04
CA GLU A 94 1.97 17.67 -10.75
C GLU A 94 3.41 18.07 -10.35
#